data_AF-A0A7M7PES7-F1
#
_entry.id   AF-A0A7M7PES7-F1
#
_cell.length_a   1.000
_cell.length_b   1.000
_cell.length_c   1.000
_cell.angle_alpha   90.00
_cell.angle_beta   90.00
_cell.angle_gamma   90.00
#
_symmetry.space_group_name_H-M   'P 1'
#
loop_
_entity.id
_entity.type
_entity.pdbx_description
1 polymer ?
#
loop_
_entity_poly.entity_id
_entity_poly.type
_entity_poly.pdbx_seq_one_letter_code
_entity_poly.pdbx_strand_id
1 'polypeptide(L)'
;MFGTFLVVFALVGPWGAHGLSAVVVEPVRDQGVEAALIVIPGAEIRGEAYLPLAESIQRESMLKLWVALTTDYIGDTPFPPQLTRAINIALDDLVSTGMPENTPIFFAGHSLGGTFLQSYVSRSPSVTKGVMLWASYLTGRLDDLAAYPTPIMHLSGDLDGQVKITRIAKPFRDLEALQLKDETALATKPVVVVEGVNHFQFASGDPPPAVVRGDISPDATATEAWTLLARVMRDFMSYNLDVDKETTFTNLAARHYETQLKMAPLTAAKDLEWNGTASTWISDAQELVAAFPADLATPVTIYNIGYTDQRQFEESKPAVVKDSDGMVIIATRSKAEFPRNPVDISSLMDSANEIAGKFKNQEAIKRIVKEDGYGDSATCRVINEEAYQYAYNAAPERVQSRYDSRGKQMVFRDDVNTSTGSQWVSSHVEYETQSDGSLEVTSGALYTNVTFPVASLAGMYYCKLMSPYRALEWMYVDSLRPVTTD
;
A
#
# COMPACT_ATOMS: atom_id res chain seq x y z
N MET A 1 5.46 17.18 16.69
CA MET A 1 4.32 17.59 17.53
C MET A 1 3.07 17.23 16.73
N PHE A 2 2.63 15.97 16.81
CA PHE A 2 1.65 15.42 15.87
C PHE A 2 0.22 15.77 16.30
N GLY A 3 -0.47 16.54 15.48
CA GLY A 3 -1.88 16.86 15.65
C GLY A 3 -2.73 15.61 15.47
N THR A 4 -3.16 15.04 16.59
CA THR A 4 -4.28 14.11 16.66
C THR A 4 -5.48 14.79 15.99
N PHE A 5 -5.93 14.30 14.84
CA PHE A 5 -7.24 14.63 14.29
C PHE A 5 -8.31 14.03 15.21
N LEU A 6 -8.49 14.65 16.37
CA LEU A 6 -9.69 14.51 17.17
C LEU A 6 -10.75 15.31 16.42
N VAL A 7 -11.56 14.63 15.61
CA VAL A 7 -12.80 15.22 15.11
C VAL A 7 -13.68 15.48 16.33
N VAL A 8 -13.61 16.71 16.84
CA VAL A 8 -14.50 17.19 17.89
C VAL A 8 -15.88 17.29 17.25
N PHE A 9 -16.74 16.30 17.52
CA PHE A 9 -18.15 16.39 17.24
C PHE A 9 -18.75 17.49 18.13
N ALA A 10 -18.76 18.71 17.61
CA ALA A 10 -19.63 19.75 18.16
C ALA A 10 -21.08 19.26 17.97
N LEU A 11 -21.81 19.14 19.08
CA LEU A 11 -23.26 18.92 19.08
C LEU A 11 -23.93 20.15 18.44
N VAL A 12 -24.16 20.09 17.14
CA VAL A 12 -24.90 21.12 16.41
C VAL A 12 -26.40 20.82 16.57
N GLY A 13 -27.15 21.83 17.01
CA GLY A 13 -28.60 21.77 17.19
C GLY A 13 -29.39 21.53 15.88
N PRO A 14 -30.72 21.63 15.89
CA PRO A 14 -31.55 21.29 14.73
C PRO A 14 -31.45 22.42 13.69
N TRP A 15 -30.56 22.27 12.71
CA TRP A 15 -30.47 23.16 11.56
C TRP A 15 -31.41 22.68 10.45
N GLY A 16 -32.19 23.62 9.91
CA GLY A 16 -33.16 23.40 8.84
C GLY A 16 -32.54 22.88 7.55
N ALA A 17 -33.42 22.40 6.67
CA ALA A 17 -33.14 21.71 5.42
C ALA A 17 -32.50 22.58 4.31
N HIS A 18 -31.30 23.10 4.54
CA HIS A 18 -30.39 23.61 3.50
C HIS A 18 -29.07 22.83 3.56
N GLY A 19 -28.46 22.53 2.40
CA GLY A 19 -27.07 22.07 2.35
C GLY A 19 -26.84 20.59 2.02
N LEU A 20 -27.51 20.05 1.00
CA LEU A 20 -27.07 18.91 0.20
C LEU A 20 -27.74 19.06 -1.18
N SER A 21 -26.99 18.84 -2.26
CA SER A 21 -27.51 18.86 -3.63
C SER A 21 -26.75 17.86 -4.51
N ALA A 22 -27.17 17.71 -5.77
CA ALA A 22 -26.42 16.98 -6.78
C ALA A 22 -26.33 17.79 -8.07
N VAL A 23 -25.19 17.68 -8.75
CA VAL A 23 -25.04 18.15 -10.13
C VAL A 23 -25.28 16.97 -11.06
N VAL A 24 -26.35 17.06 -11.86
CA VAL A 24 -26.69 16.06 -12.87
C VAL A 24 -25.92 16.35 -14.16
N VAL A 25 -25.28 15.32 -14.71
CA VAL A 25 -24.66 15.32 -16.03
C VAL A 25 -25.46 14.37 -16.91
N GLU A 26 -26.18 14.94 -17.87
CA GLU A 26 -27.02 14.19 -18.81
C GLU A 26 -26.15 13.32 -19.74
N PRO A 27 -26.65 12.16 -20.21
CA PRO A 27 -25.92 11.31 -21.15
C PRO A 27 -25.54 12.03 -22.45
N VAL A 28 -24.28 11.89 -22.87
CA VAL A 28 -23.81 12.39 -24.18
C VAL A 28 -24.30 11.52 -25.36
N ARG A 29 -24.82 10.33 -25.07
CA ARG A 29 -25.39 9.39 -26.05
C ARG A 29 -26.90 9.30 -25.85
N ASP A 30 -27.64 9.31 -26.95
CA ASP A 30 -29.09 9.15 -26.96
C ASP A 30 -29.53 7.68 -26.98
N GLN A 31 -28.61 6.76 -27.34
CA GLN A 31 -28.83 5.31 -27.39
C GLN A 31 -27.78 4.54 -26.58
N GLY A 32 -28.13 3.32 -26.19
CA GLY A 32 -27.29 2.41 -25.39
C GLY A 32 -28.06 1.82 -24.23
N VAL A 33 -27.42 0.91 -23.48
CA VAL A 33 -27.95 0.44 -22.20
C VAL A 33 -27.90 1.60 -21.20
N GLU A 34 -29.03 1.90 -20.57
CA GLU A 34 -29.14 2.91 -19.52
C GLU A 34 -28.33 2.49 -18.30
N ALA A 35 -27.59 3.42 -17.71
CA ALA A 35 -26.87 3.23 -16.45
C ALA A 35 -26.75 4.56 -15.72
N ALA A 36 -26.66 4.51 -14.39
CA ALA A 36 -26.42 5.68 -13.55
C ALA A 36 -25.11 5.54 -12.78
N LEU A 37 -24.36 6.63 -12.64
CA LEU A 37 -23.20 6.73 -11.77
C LEU A 37 -23.41 7.85 -10.74
N ILE A 38 -23.44 7.49 -9.46
CA ILE A 38 -23.48 8.46 -8.37
C ILE A 38 -22.09 8.57 -7.75
N VAL A 39 -21.54 9.78 -7.75
CA VAL A 39 -20.18 10.07 -7.28
C VAL A 39 -20.22 10.77 -5.93
N ILE A 40 -19.54 10.18 -4.95
CA ILE A 40 -19.33 10.76 -3.62
C ILE A 40 -17.91 11.38 -3.57
N PRO A 41 -17.79 12.69 -3.29
CA PRO A 41 -16.51 13.39 -3.33
C PRO A 41 -15.57 12.95 -2.19
N GLY A 42 -14.30 13.37 -2.27
CA GLY A 42 -13.34 13.25 -1.17
C GLY A 42 -13.59 14.27 -0.05
N ALA A 43 -12.64 14.35 0.89
CA ALA A 43 -12.68 15.37 1.94
C ALA A 43 -12.31 16.76 1.39
N GLU A 44 -12.96 17.80 1.91
CA GLU A 44 -12.71 19.21 1.60
C GLU A 44 -12.74 19.52 0.09
N ILE A 45 -13.60 18.82 -0.68
CA ILE A 45 -13.75 19.02 -2.11
C ILE A 45 -15.21 18.82 -2.54
N ARG A 46 -15.67 19.73 -3.40
CA ARG A 46 -17.05 19.74 -3.91
C ARG A 46 -17.26 18.75 -5.05
N GLY A 47 -18.49 18.28 -5.23
CA GLY A 47 -18.86 17.32 -6.29
C GLY A 47 -18.55 17.82 -7.70
N GLU A 48 -18.68 19.13 -7.93
CA GLU A 48 -18.43 19.79 -9.22
C GLU A 48 -16.99 19.59 -9.73
N ALA A 49 -16.03 19.40 -8.82
CA ALA A 49 -14.64 19.13 -9.17
C ALA A 49 -14.46 17.83 -9.96
N TYR A 50 -15.43 16.92 -9.91
CA TYR A 50 -15.42 15.64 -10.61
C TYR A 50 -16.05 15.69 -12.01
N LEU A 51 -16.59 16.85 -12.42
CA LEU A 51 -17.25 17.01 -13.71
C LEU A 51 -16.38 16.61 -14.91
N PRO A 52 -15.10 17.02 -15.03
CA PRO A 52 -14.29 16.64 -16.18
C PRO A 52 -14.05 15.12 -16.29
N LEU A 53 -13.94 14.42 -15.15
CA LEU A 53 -13.82 12.97 -15.13
C LEU A 53 -15.16 12.31 -15.52
N ALA A 54 -16.29 12.81 -15.01
CA ALA A 54 -17.61 12.31 -15.40
C ALA A 54 -17.86 12.42 -16.91
N GLU A 55 -17.55 13.57 -17.51
CA GLU A 55 -17.64 13.79 -18.96
C GLU A 55 -16.68 12.87 -19.74
N SER A 56 -15.48 12.59 -19.20
CA SER A 56 -14.54 11.63 -19.77
C SER A 56 -15.13 10.21 -19.77
N ILE A 57 -15.72 9.77 -18.66
CA ILE A 57 -16.38 8.46 -18.55
C ILE A 57 -17.51 8.34 -19.57
N GLN A 58 -18.38 9.36 -19.69
CA GLN A 58 -19.47 9.36 -20.66
C GLN A 58 -18.97 9.27 -22.11
N ARG A 59 -17.94 10.05 -22.48
CA ARG A 59 -17.37 10.04 -23.83
C ARG A 59 -16.75 8.69 -24.20
N GLU A 60 -16.02 8.10 -23.26
CA GLU A 60 -15.35 6.82 -23.47
C GLU A 60 -16.34 5.64 -23.42
N SER A 61 -17.45 5.76 -22.69
CA SER A 61 -18.45 4.69 -22.54
C SER A 61 -19.33 4.50 -23.78
N MET A 62 -19.83 3.28 -23.97
CA MET A 62 -20.91 2.95 -24.91
C MET A 62 -22.30 3.01 -24.25
N LEU A 63 -22.35 3.17 -22.93
CA LEU A 63 -23.58 3.25 -22.16
C LEU A 63 -24.26 4.60 -22.37
N LYS A 64 -25.58 4.62 -22.25
CA LYS A 64 -26.32 5.85 -22.02
C LYS A 64 -26.22 6.17 -20.53
N LEU A 65 -25.09 6.79 -20.17
CA LEU A 65 -24.68 6.96 -18.78
C LEU A 65 -25.16 8.29 -18.23
N TRP A 66 -26.02 8.23 -17.21
CA TRP A 66 -26.38 9.36 -16.37
C TRP A 66 -25.39 9.49 -15.23
N VAL A 67 -24.98 10.71 -14.87
CA VAL A 67 -24.08 10.92 -13.73
C VAL A 67 -24.67 11.93 -12.76
N ALA A 68 -24.57 11.67 -11.47
CA ALA A 68 -24.86 12.63 -10.42
C ALA A 68 -23.63 12.81 -9.53
N LEU A 69 -23.21 14.06 -9.37
CA LEU A 69 -22.10 14.46 -8.52
C LEU A 69 -22.68 15.05 -7.23
N THR A 70 -22.60 14.32 -6.11
CA THR A 70 -23.16 14.83 -4.85
C THR A 70 -22.30 15.97 -4.31
N THR A 71 -22.93 17.01 -3.78
CA THR A 71 -22.23 18.21 -3.32
C THR A 71 -22.93 18.88 -2.14
N ASP A 72 -22.39 20.02 -1.70
CA ASP A 72 -22.84 20.81 -0.55
C ASP A 72 -22.81 20.07 0.79
N TYR A 73 -21.94 19.08 0.94
CA TYR A 73 -21.68 18.47 2.25
C TYR A 73 -21.17 19.53 3.24
N ILE A 74 -21.41 19.31 4.54
CA ILE A 74 -20.92 20.23 5.58
C ILE A 74 -19.39 20.24 5.53
N GLY A 75 -18.81 21.42 5.26
CA GLY A 75 -17.35 21.58 5.11
C GLY A 75 -16.79 20.86 3.88
N ASP A 76 -17.61 20.68 2.83
CA ASP A 76 -17.25 19.98 1.58
C ASP A 76 -16.66 18.59 1.84
N THR A 77 -17.12 17.93 2.90
CA THR A 77 -16.58 16.64 3.34
C THR A 77 -17.72 15.65 3.56
N PRO A 78 -17.76 14.52 2.85
CA PRO A 78 -18.80 13.53 3.09
C PRO A 78 -18.66 12.97 4.50
N PHE A 79 -19.78 12.65 5.14
CA PHE A 79 -19.76 11.89 6.39
C PHE A 79 -21.00 11.00 6.50
N PRO A 80 -20.93 9.88 7.25
CA PRO A 80 -21.94 8.81 7.14
C PRO A 80 -23.41 9.24 7.39
N PRO A 81 -23.74 10.09 8.37
CA PRO A 81 -25.10 10.63 8.56
C PRO A 81 -25.72 11.37 7.36
N GLN A 82 -24.92 12.03 6.51
CA GLN A 82 -25.44 12.74 5.33
C GLN A 82 -25.56 11.86 4.08
N LEU A 83 -24.88 10.71 4.05
CA LEU A 83 -24.67 9.94 2.83
C LEU A 83 -25.97 9.41 2.23
N THR A 84 -26.86 8.81 3.04
CA THR A 84 -28.17 8.32 2.55
C THR A 84 -29.00 9.44 1.94
N ARG A 85 -29.02 10.62 2.58
CA ARG A 85 -29.79 11.76 2.08
C ARG A 85 -29.21 12.31 0.78
N ALA A 86 -27.88 12.42 0.69
CA ALA A 86 -27.20 12.88 -0.53
C ALA A 86 -27.47 11.94 -1.72
N ILE A 87 -27.44 10.63 -1.49
CA ILE A 87 -27.73 9.63 -2.52
C ILE A 87 -29.19 9.72 -2.98
N ASN A 88 -30.14 9.87 -2.05
CA ASN A 88 -31.55 10.01 -2.42
C ASN A 88 -31.80 11.29 -3.23
N ILE A 89 -31.18 12.41 -2.86
CA ILE A 89 -31.28 13.66 -3.64
C ILE A 89 -30.72 13.44 -5.06
N ALA A 90 -29.55 12.82 -5.19
CA ALA A 90 -28.97 12.51 -6.49
C ALA A 90 -29.89 11.63 -7.35
N LEU A 91 -30.53 10.61 -6.77
CA LEU A 91 -31.49 9.75 -7.46
C LEU A 91 -32.74 10.51 -7.91
N ASP A 92 -33.32 11.33 -7.02
CA ASP A 92 -34.50 12.15 -7.32
C ASP A 92 -34.19 13.14 -8.45
N ASP A 93 -33.02 13.81 -8.39
CA ASP A 93 -32.59 14.77 -9.41
C ASP A 93 -32.36 14.08 -10.77
N LEU A 94 -31.73 12.90 -10.79
CA LEU A 94 -31.55 12.09 -12.00
C LEU A 94 -32.89 11.71 -12.65
N VAL A 95 -33.83 11.18 -11.86
CA VAL A 95 -35.17 10.80 -12.36
C VAL A 95 -35.94 12.03 -12.86
N SER A 96 -35.85 13.15 -12.14
CA SER A 96 -36.51 14.41 -12.55
C SER A 96 -35.98 14.96 -13.87
N THR A 97 -34.71 14.66 -14.21
CA THR A 97 -34.05 15.05 -15.46
C THR A 97 -34.34 14.07 -16.60
N GLY A 98 -35.07 12.97 -16.34
CA GLY A 98 -35.54 12.03 -17.35
C GLY A 98 -34.86 10.66 -17.35
N MET A 99 -34.03 10.36 -16.34
CA MET A 99 -33.51 9.01 -16.15
C MET A 99 -34.65 8.05 -15.81
N PRO A 100 -34.78 6.88 -16.48
CA PRO A 100 -35.77 5.87 -16.11
C PRO A 100 -35.59 5.37 -14.66
N GLU A 101 -36.68 5.18 -13.92
CA GLU A 101 -36.65 4.76 -12.49
C GLU A 101 -35.95 3.40 -12.26
N ASN A 102 -35.98 2.50 -13.25
CA ASN A 102 -35.37 1.18 -13.17
C ASN A 102 -33.93 1.14 -13.70
N THR A 103 -33.31 2.31 -13.92
CA THR A 103 -31.94 2.41 -14.41
C THR A 103 -30.97 1.73 -13.43
N PRO A 104 -30.10 0.81 -13.88
CA PRO A 104 -29.09 0.20 -13.03
C PRO A 104 -28.09 1.23 -12.47
N ILE A 105 -27.82 1.17 -11.16
CA ILE A 105 -27.00 2.17 -10.46
C ILE A 105 -25.62 1.62 -10.12
N PHE A 106 -24.60 2.39 -10.44
CA PHE A 106 -23.22 2.27 -9.94
C PHE A 106 -22.92 3.42 -8.99
N PHE A 107 -22.06 3.16 -8.01
CA PHE A 107 -21.54 4.20 -7.13
C PHE A 107 -20.03 4.33 -7.29
N ALA A 108 -19.53 5.55 -7.17
CA ALA A 108 -18.12 5.83 -7.03
C ALA A 108 -17.86 6.70 -5.80
N GLY A 109 -16.74 6.46 -5.12
CA GLY A 109 -16.33 7.29 -4.00
C GLY A 109 -14.83 7.56 -4.07
N HIS A 110 -14.46 8.83 -4.00
CA HIS A 110 -13.06 9.25 -3.99
C HIS A 110 -12.52 9.37 -2.57
N SER A 111 -11.35 8.78 -2.29
CA SER A 111 -10.65 8.94 -1.01
C SER A 111 -11.61 8.64 0.16
N LEU A 112 -11.80 9.59 1.09
CA LEU A 112 -12.75 9.48 2.20
C LEU A 112 -14.20 9.14 1.76
N GLY A 113 -14.64 9.64 0.59
CA GLY A 113 -15.93 9.27 0.00
C GLY A 113 -16.04 7.78 -0.28
N GLY A 114 -14.96 7.15 -0.75
CA GLY A 114 -14.87 5.69 -0.95
C GLY A 114 -14.88 4.92 0.37
N THR A 115 -14.21 5.44 1.40
CA THR A 115 -14.24 4.88 2.77
C THR A 115 -15.65 4.82 3.34
N PHE A 116 -16.47 5.85 3.14
CA PHE A 116 -17.84 5.87 3.66
C PHE A 116 -18.83 5.12 2.75
N LEU A 117 -18.65 5.23 1.43
CA LEU A 117 -19.53 4.59 0.45
C LEU A 117 -19.54 3.07 0.58
N GLN A 118 -18.38 2.43 0.78
CA GLN A 118 -18.31 0.96 0.87
C GLN A 118 -19.18 0.40 2.02
N SER A 119 -19.31 1.15 3.11
CA SER A 119 -20.16 0.78 4.26
C SER A 119 -21.64 1.03 4.01
N TYR A 120 -21.99 1.98 3.15
CA TYR A 120 -23.35 2.22 2.72
C TYR A 120 -23.82 1.08 1.81
N VAL A 121 -23.04 0.76 0.77
CA VAL A 121 -23.43 -0.26 -0.22
C VAL A 121 -23.49 -1.65 0.38
N SER A 122 -22.58 -2.01 1.29
CA SER A 122 -22.61 -3.33 1.96
C SER A 122 -23.89 -3.58 2.77
N ARG A 123 -24.60 -2.52 3.17
CA ARG A 123 -25.90 -2.58 3.86
C ARG A 123 -27.10 -2.53 2.92
N SER A 124 -26.90 -2.26 1.63
CA SER A 124 -27.97 -2.16 0.63
C SER A 124 -27.52 -2.71 -0.74
N PRO A 125 -27.07 -3.97 -0.82
CA PRO A 125 -26.44 -4.51 -2.03
C PRO A 125 -27.40 -4.67 -3.21
N SER A 126 -28.71 -4.86 -2.95
CA SER A 126 -29.70 -5.17 -3.98
C SER A 126 -30.02 -4.03 -4.96
N VAL A 127 -29.67 -2.79 -4.61
CA VAL A 127 -29.92 -1.60 -5.44
C VAL A 127 -28.68 -1.17 -6.25
N THR A 128 -27.55 -1.88 -6.11
CA THR A 128 -26.26 -1.49 -6.69
C THR A 128 -25.74 -2.55 -7.64
N LYS A 129 -25.32 -2.15 -8.85
CA LYS A 129 -24.64 -3.01 -9.83
C LYS A 129 -23.14 -3.08 -9.66
N GLY A 130 -22.53 -2.04 -9.11
CA GLY A 130 -21.11 -2.03 -8.79
C GLY A 130 -20.69 -0.80 -7.98
N VAL A 131 -19.57 -0.93 -7.29
CA VAL A 131 -18.92 0.15 -6.54
C VAL A 131 -17.52 0.38 -7.08
N MET A 132 -17.12 1.63 -7.23
CA MET A 132 -15.78 2.01 -7.65
C MET A 132 -15.13 2.84 -6.55
N LEU A 133 -14.08 2.29 -5.94
CA LEU A 133 -13.26 2.97 -4.95
C LEU A 133 -12.13 3.70 -5.67
N TRP A 134 -12.29 5.01 -5.84
CA TRP A 134 -11.34 5.89 -6.51
C TRP A 134 -10.31 6.39 -5.50
N ALA A 135 -9.03 6.08 -5.70
CA ALA A 135 -7.96 6.40 -4.76
C ALA A 135 -8.36 6.04 -3.31
N SER A 136 -8.93 4.84 -3.15
CA SER A 136 -9.52 4.32 -1.93
C SER A 136 -9.48 2.79 -1.97
N TYR A 137 -9.66 2.17 -0.81
CA TYR A 137 -9.64 0.71 -0.68
C TYR A 137 -10.65 0.22 0.36
N LEU A 138 -10.86 -1.10 0.36
CA LEU A 138 -11.71 -1.76 1.36
C LEU A 138 -11.00 -1.74 2.71
N THR A 139 -11.69 -1.31 3.76
CA THR A 139 -11.09 -1.04 5.06
C THR A 139 -11.98 -1.49 6.22
N GLY A 140 -11.39 -1.62 7.40
CA GLY A 140 -12.09 -1.98 8.62
C GLY A 140 -12.68 -3.38 8.55
N ARG A 141 -13.98 -3.52 8.85
CA ARG A 141 -14.67 -4.83 8.84
C ARG A 141 -15.05 -5.32 7.43
N LEU A 142 -14.74 -4.54 6.40
CA LEU A 142 -15.10 -4.83 5.01
C LEU A 142 -13.84 -5.10 4.17
N ASP A 143 -12.68 -5.28 4.80
CA ASP A 143 -11.37 -5.45 4.15
C ASP A 143 -11.17 -6.81 3.46
N ASP A 144 -12.12 -7.73 3.60
CA ASP A 144 -12.20 -8.99 2.86
C ASP A 144 -12.87 -8.77 1.49
N LEU A 145 -12.04 -8.71 0.44
CA LEU A 145 -12.48 -8.55 -0.94
C LEU A 145 -13.41 -9.68 -1.38
N ALA A 146 -13.19 -10.92 -0.93
CA ALA A 146 -13.99 -12.07 -1.32
C ALA A 146 -15.41 -11.96 -0.77
N ALA A 147 -15.55 -11.52 0.48
CA ALA A 147 -16.82 -11.40 1.18
C ALA A 147 -17.65 -10.17 0.78
N TYR A 148 -17.06 -9.20 0.06
CA TYR A 148 -17.81 -8.00 -0.33
C TYR A 148 -18.96 -8.36 -1.30
N PRO A 149 -20.23 -7.98 -0.99
CA PRO A 149 -21.43 -8.58 -1.58
C PRO A 149 -21.79 -8.09 -3.00
N THR A 150 -21.12 -7.04 -3.46
CA THR A 150 -21.40 -6.36 -4.73
C THR A 150 -20.12 -6.35 -5.58
N PRO A 151 -20.20 -6.37 -6.92
CA PRO A 151 -19.02 -6.08 -7.75
C PRO A 151 -18.35 -4.79 -7.28
N ILE A 152 -17.03 -4.81 -7.14
CA ILE A 152 -16.28 -3.69 -6.58
C ILE A 152 -14.93 -3.53 -7.29
N MET A 153 -14.62 -2.32 -7.71
CA MET A 153 -13.34 -1.97 -8.30
C MET A 153 -12.52 -1.11 -7.36
N HIS A 154 -11.24 -1.43 -7.23
CA HIS A 154 -10.23 -0.56 -6.63
C HIS A 154 -9.45 0.08 -7.77
N LEU A 155 -9.49 1.40 -7.87
CA LEU A 155 -8.82 2.15 -8.91
C LEU A 155 -7.96 3.24 -8.28
N SER A 156 -6.65 3.16 -8.43
CA SER A 156 -5.70 4.15 -7.91
C SER A 156 -4.62 4.45 -8.95
N GLY A 157 -3.85 5.51 -8.71
CA GLY A 157 -2.66 5.83 -9.50
C GLY A 157 -1.39 5.32 -8.82
N ASP A 158 -0.34 5.03 -9.58
CA ASP A 158 0.95 4.61 -9.00
C ASP A 158 1.71 5.75 -8.30
N LEU A 159 1.30 7.00 -8.53
CA LEU A 159 1.79 8.21 -7.86
C LEU A 159 0.76 8.76 -6.86
N ASP A 160 -0.17 7.93 -6.38
CA ASP A 160 -1.07 8.34 -5.30
C ASP A 160 -0.29 8.52 -3.99
N GLY A 161 -0.09 9.79 -3.61
CA GLY A 161 0.63 10.12 -2.39
C GLY A 161 -0.23 10.07 -1.14
N GLN A 162 -1.55 9.87 -1.20
CA GLN A 162 -2.41 9.80 0.01
C GLN A 162 -2.79 8.36 0.34
N VAL A 163 -3.15 7.59 -0.67
CA VAL A 163 -3.36 6.14 -0.61
C VAL A 163 -2.15 5.48 -1.25
N LYS A 164 -1.18 5.13 -0.40
CA LYS A 164 0.05 4.46 -0.84
C LYS A 164 -0.27 3.24 -1.70
N ILE A 165 0.51 3.02 -2.75
CA ILE A 165 0.39 1.81 -3.58
C ILE A 165 0.48 0.51 -2.76
N THR A 166 1.21 0.52 -1.64
CA THR A 166 1.28 -0.58 -0.66
C THR A 166 -0.06 -0.90 0.01
N ARG A 167 -0.96 0.09 0.16
CA ARG A 167 -2.35 -0.13 0.62
C ARG A 167 -3.19 -0.83 -0.44
N ILE A 168 -2.93 -0.55 -1.72
CA ILE A 168 -3.58 -1.21 -2.85
C ILE A 168 -3.01 -2.61 -3.10
N ALA A 169 -1.77 -2.88 -2.70
CA ALA A 169 -1.16 -4.21 -2.79
C ALA A 169 -1.93 -5.28 -2.01
N LYS A 170 -2.58 -4.93 -0.88
CA LYS A 170 -3.43 -5.87 -0.14
C LYS A 170 -4.63 -6.38 -0.96
N PRO A 171 -5.59 -5.54 -1.40
CA PRO A 171 -6.70 -6.02 -2.22
C PRO A 171 -6.23 -6.64 -3.53
N PHE A 172 -5.06 -6.25 -4.06
CA PHE A 172 -4.46 -6.92 -5.21
C PHE A 172 -4.10 -8.38 -4.91
N ARG A 173 -3.45 -8.69 -3.77
CA ARG A 173 -3.19 -10.08 -3.35
C ARG A 173 -4.48 -10.86 -3.10
N ASP A 174 -5.49 -10.20 -2.53
CA ASP A 174 -6.80 -10.83 -2.33
C ASP A 174 -7.43 -11.21 -3.70
N LEU A 175 -7.30 -10.34 -4.72
CA LEU A 175 -7.72 -10.62 -6.09
C LEU A 175 -6.92 -11.78 -6.71
N GLU A 176 -5.60 -11.83 -6.53
CA GLU A 176 -4.78 -12.93 -7.02
C GLU A 176 -5.23 -14.29 -6.44
N ALA A 177 -5.61 -14.33 -5.16
CA ALA A 177 -6.14 -15.55 -4.55
C ALA A 177 -7.55 -15.91 -5.06
N LEU A 178 -8.36 -14.91 -5.40
CA LEU A 178 -9.71 -15.09 -5.92
C LEU A 178 -9.72 -15.59 -7.37
N GLN A 179 -8.88 -15.02 -8.24
CA GLN A 179 -8.85 -15.38 -9.66
C GLN A 179 -8.46 -16.85 -9.89
N LEU A 180 -7.69 -17.45 -8.98
CA LEU A 180 -7.36 -18.88 -9.02
C LEU A 180 -8.60 -19.78 -8.86
N LYS A 181 -9.68 -19.25 -8.29
CA LYS A 181 -10.95 -19.96 -8.04
C LYS A 181 -12.04 -19.55 -9.04
N ASP A 182 -12.04 -18.29 -9.44
CA ASP A 182 -13.02 -17.69 -10.34
C ASP A 182 -12.36 -16.59 -11.17
N GLU A 183 -12.07 -16.88 -12.43
CA GLU A 183 -11.43 -15.94 -13.36
C GLU A 183 -12.27 -14.67 -13.55
N THR A 184 -13.60 -14.74 -13.36
CA THR A 184 -14.49 -13.58 -13.47
C THR A 184 -14.25 -12.56 -12.35
N ALA A 185 -13.50 -12.90 -11.31
CA ALA A 185 -13.00 -11.96 -10.30
C ALA A 185 -12.20 -10.81 -10.92
N LEU A 186 -11.51 -11.05 -12.05
CA LEU A 186 -10.79 -10.00 -12.78
C LEU A 186 -11.69 -8.88 -13.31
N ALA A 187 -12.98 -9.15 -13.48
CA ALA A 187 -13.94 -8.16 -13.99
C ALA A 187 -15.02 -7.76 -12.99
N THR A 188 -15.29 -8.59 -11.97
CA THR A 188 -16.23 -8.28 -10.88
C THR A 188 -15.56 -7.66 -9.66
N LYS A 189 -14.28 -7.95 -9.43
CA LYS A 189 -13.49 -7.43 -8.30
C LYS A 189 -12.14 -6.82 -8.74
N PRO A 190 -12.05 -6.05 -9.86
CA PRO A 190 -10.78 -5.60 -10.40
C PRO A 190 -10.03 -4.67 -9.44
N VAL A 191 -8.72 -4.88 -9.34
CA VAL A 191 -7.79 -3.96 -8.69
C VAL A 191 -6.84 -3.45 -9.76
N VAL A 192 -6.90 -2.15 -10.03
CA VAL A 192 -6.19 -1.51 -11.13
C VAL A 192 -5.38 -0.33 -10.63
N VAL A 193 -4.09 -0.30 -11.00
CA VAL A 193 -3.20 0.83 -10.77
C VAL A 193 -2.80 1.47 -12.10
N VAL A 194 -3.19 2.72 -12.27
CA VAL A 194 -2.93 3.51 -13.48
C VAL A 194 -1.60 4.25 -13.34
N GLU A 195 -0.73 4.08 -14.34
CA GLU A 195 0.59 4.68 -14.36
C GLU A 195 0.55 6.20 -14.58
N GLY A 196 1.40 6.92 -13.85
CA GLY A 196 1.58 8.35 -13.96
C GLY A 196 0.48 9.19 -13.31
N VAL A 197 -0.51 8.55 -12.70
CA VAL A 197 -1.67 9.20 -12.09
C VAL A 197 -1.45 9.36 -10.58
N ASN A 198 -1.82 10.52 -10.03
CA ASN A 198 -1.74 10.79 -8.59
C ASN A 198 -3.12 10.79 -7.91
N HIS A 199 -3.18 11.09 -6.61
CA HIS A 199 -4.43 11.10 -5.84
C HIS A 199 -5.42 12.13 -6.38
N PHE A 200 -4.96 13.36 -6.62
CA PHE A 200 -5.85 14.46 -6.96
C PHE A 200 -6.48 14.34 -8.36
N GLN A 201 -5.85 13.62 -9.29
CA GLN A 201 -6.29 13.53 -10.68
C GLN A 201 -7.62 12.81 -10.90
N PHE A 202 -8.28 12.30 -9.86
CA PHE A 202 -9.69 11.93 -9.91
C PHE A 202 -10.65 13.14 -9.91
N ALA A 203 -10.14 14.32 -9.56
CA ALA A 203 -10.86 15.59 -9.52
C ALA A 203 -10.13 16.67 -10.34
N SER A 204 -10.62 17.90 -10.26
CA SER A 204 -10.11 19.09 -10.92
C SER A 204 -10.16 20.31 -10.00
N GLY A 205 -9.61 21.43 -10.44
CA GLY A 205 -9.55 22.65 -9.64
C GLY A 205 -8.38 22.65 -8.65
N ASP A 206 -8.57 23.31 -7.51
CA ASP A 206 -7.53 23.44 -6.49
C ASP A 206 -7.53 22.23 -5.54
N PRO A 207 -6.37 21.59 -5.31
CA PRO A 207 -6.27 20.46 -4.38
C PRO A 207 -6.50 20.88 -2.92
N PRO A 208 -7.19 20.08 -2.12
CA PRO A 208 -7.32 20.30 -0.68
C PRO A 208 -5.95 20.39 0.03
N PRO A 209 -5.83 21.11 1.16
CA PRO A 209 -4.56 21.28 1.87
C PRO A 209 -3.85 19.97 2.23
N ALA A 210 -4.58 18.93 2.62
CA ALA A 210 -4.00 17.62 2.90
C ALA A 210 -3.36 16.99 1.65
N VAL A 211 -4.03 17.14 0.50
CA VAL A 211 -3.54 16.68 -0.82
C VAL A 211 -2.30 17.46 -1.22
N VAL A 212 -2.29 18.79 -1.09
CA VAL A 212 -1.11 19.63 -1.36
C VAL A 212 0.13 19.17 -0.57
N ARG A 213 -0.04 18.79 0.69
CA ARG A 213 1.08 18.39 1.56
C ARG A 213 1.59 16.97 1.31
N GLY A 214 0.74 16.07 0.82
CA GLY A 214 1.05 14.64 0.82
C GLY A 214 0.93 13.92 -0.51
N ASP A 215 0.34 14.53 -1.54
CA ASP A 215 0.21 13.90 -2.85
C ASP A 215 1.48 14.06 -3.68
N ILE A 216 1.74 13.13 -4.60
CA ILE A 216 2.94 13.15 -5.44
C ILE A 216 2.62 13.91 -6.74
N SER A 217 3.61 14.62 -7.29
CA SER A 217 3.45 15.23 -8.62
C SER A 217 3.22 14.16 -9.68
N PRO A 218 2.16 14.24 -10.49
CA PRO A 218 1.85 13.23 -11.48
C PRO A 218 2.81 13.31 -12.66
N ASP A 219 2.89 12.23 -13.44
CA ASP A 219 3.57 12.26 -14.74
C ASP A 219 2.57 12.56 -15.87
N ALA A 220 1.32 12.12 -15.72
CA ALA A 220 0.26 12.37 -16.68
C ALA A 220 -0.28 13.79 -16.52
N THR A 221 -0.73 14.40 -17.61
CA THR A 221 -1.61 15.58 -17.53
C THR A 221 -2.98 15.17 -16.99
N ALA A 222 -3.75 16.14 -16.46
CA ALA A 222 -5.09 15.85 -15.94
C ALA A 222 -6.02 15.22 -16.99
N THR A 223 -5.99 15.71 -18.23
CA THR A 223 -6.83 15.16 -19.33
C THR A 223 -6.42 13.74 -19.73
N GLU A 224 -5.12 13.43 -19.74
CA GLU A 224 -4.64 12.07 -19.98
C GLU A 224 -5.08 11.14 -18.84
N ALA A 225 -4.91 11.57 -17.58
CA ALA A 225 -5.34 10.82 -16.41
C ALA A 225 -6.85 10.52 -16.46
N TRP A 226 -7.70 11.51 -16.72
CA TRP A 226 -9.15 11.29 -16.84
C TRP A 226 -9.52 10.36 -17.98
N THR A 227 -8.76 10.36 -19.08
CA THR A 227 -8.99 9.42 -20.19
C THR A 227 -8.63 7.98 -19.78
N LEU A 228 -7.47 7.81 -19.15
CA LEU A 228 -7.01 6.49 -18.67
C LEU A 228 -7.95 5.92 -17.62
N LEU A 229 -8.30 6.71 -16.61
CA LEU A 229 -9.24 6.34 -15.55
C LEU A 229 -10.63 6.00 -16.11
N ALA A 230 -11.16 6.83 -17.02
CA ALA A 230 -12.47 6.61 -17.64
C ALA A 230 -12.57 5.29 -18.40
N ARG A 231 -11.51 4.88 -19.10
CA ARG A 231 -11.46 3.61 -19.83
C ARG A 231 -11.57 2.40 -18.91
N VAL A 232 -10.93 2.44 -17.74
CA VAL A 232 -11.07 1.34 -16.77
C VAL A 232 -12.48 1.30 -16.20
N MET A 233 -13.04 2.46 -15.84
CA MET A 233 -14.38 2.57 -15.28
C MET A 233 -15.48 2.13 -16.25
N ARG A 234 -15.39 2.50 -17.53
CA ARG A 234 -16.38 2.05 -18.52
C ARG A 234 -16.36 0.54 -18.67
N ASP A 235 -15.18 -0.09 -18.68
CA ASP A 235 -15.07 -1.53 -18.91
C ASP A 235 -15.67 -2.30 -17.72
N PHE A 236 -15.42 -1.83 -16.50
CA PHE A 236 -16.06 -2.37 -15.29
C PHE A 236 -17.60 -2.24 -15.34
N MET A 237 -18.13 -1.06 -15.68
CA MET A 237 -19.58 -0.86 -15.76
C MET A 237 -20.21 -1.71 -16.88
N SER A 238 -19.62 -1.71 -18.08
CA SER A 238 -20.12 -2.47 -19.22
C SER A 238 -20.11 -3.97 -18.97
N TYR A 239 -19.04 -4.52 -18.37
CA TYR A 239 -18.98 -5.94 -18.00
C TYR A 239 -20.11 -6.33 -17.04
N ASN A 240 -20.35 -5.52 -16.00
CA ASN A 240 -21.38 -5.77 -14.99
C ASN A 240 -22.82 -5.46 -15.45
N LEU A 241 -22.98 -5.00 -16.69
CA LEU A 241 -24.25 -4.85 -17.39
C LEU A 241 -24.38 -5.81 -18.58
N ASP A 242 -23.45 -6.76 -18.73
CA ASP A 242 -23.39 -7.70 -19.86
C ASP A 242 -23.31 -7.00 -21.25
N VAL A 243 -22.72 -5.80 -21.30
CA VAL A 243 -22.48 -5.02 -22.52
C VAL A 243 -21.07 -5.30 -23.02
N ASP A 244 -20.96 -5.89 -24.22
CA ASP A 244 -19.66 -6.23 -24.85
C ASP A 244 -18.72 -6.97 -23.88
N LYS A 245 -19.30 -7.99 -23.23
CA LYS A 245 -18.72 -8.65 -22.05
C LYS A 245 -17.34 -9.27 -22.31
N GLU A 246 -17.13 -9.84 -23.49
CA GLU A 246 -15.85 -10.47 -23.87
C GLU A 246 -14.73 -9.43 -24.05
N THR A 247 -15.03 -8.34 -24.76
CA THR A 247 -14.07 -7.24 -24.97
C THR A 247 -13.74 -6.55 -23.65
N THR A 248 -14.75 -6.25 -22.84
CA THR A 248 -14.57 -5.58 -21.54
C THR A 248 -13.80 -6.46 -20.55
N PHE A 249 -14.06 -7.78 -20.52
CA PHE A 249 -13.26 -8.72 -19.76
C PHE A 249 -11.80 -8.73 -20.22
N THR A 250 -11.56 -8.79 -21.53
CA THR A 250 -10.20 -8.78 -22.11
C THR A 250 -9.44 -7.51 -21.72
N ASN A 251 -10.10 -6.35 -21.76
CA ASN A 251 -9.49 -5.10 -21.33
C ASN A 251 -9.14 -5.11 -19.84
N LEU A 252 -10.05 -5.57 -18.97
CA LEU A 252 -9.81 -5.64 -17.52
C LEU A 252 -8.71 -6.64 -17.16
N ALA A 253 -8.65 -7.78 -17.85
CA ALA A 253 -7.55 -8.74 -17.71
C ALA A 253 -6.20 -8.13 -18.12
N ALA A 254 -6.16 -7.35 -19.20
CA ALA A 254 -4.95 -6.63 -19.59
C ALA A 254 -4.52 -5.60 -18.54
N ARG A 255 -5.47 -4.86 -17.93
CA ARG A 255 -5.19 -3.93 -16.82
C ARG A 255 -4.72 -4.64 -15.55
N HIS A 256 -5.24 -5.82 -15.27
CA HIS A 256 -4.74 -6.65 -14.18
C HIS A 256 -3.27 -7.03 -14.42
N TYR A 257 -2.91 -7.48 -15.62
CA TYR A 257 -1.52 -7.79 -15.96
C TYR A 257 -0.59 -6.56 -15.80
N GLU A 258 -1.00 -5.40 -16.30
CA GLU A 258 -0.25 -4.15 -16.11
C GLU A 258 -0.08 -3.77 -14.64
N THR A 259 -1.08 -4.07 -13.80
CA THR A 259 -1.04 -3.84 -12.34
C THR A 259 -0.12 -4.85 -11.66
N GLN A 260 -0.16 -6.12 -12.09
CA GLN A 260 0.71 -7.18 -11.58
C GLN A 260 2.19 -6.83 -11.77
N LEU A 261 2.57 -6.31 -12.94
CA LEU A 261 3.94 -5.87 -13.19
C LEU A 261 4.40 -4.76 -12.24
N LYS A 262 3.49 -3.85 -11.85
CA LYS A 262 3.80 -2.75 -10.91
C LYS A 262 3.89 -3.24 -9.46
N MET A 263 3.06 -4.23 -9.10
CA MET A 263 2.95 -4.77 -7.74
C MET A 263 3.97 -5.86 -7.42
N ALA A 264 4.49 -6.58 -8.43
CA ALA A 264 5.37 -7.73 -8.21
C ALA A 264 6.60 -7.43 -7.32
N PRO A 265 7.32 -6.30 -7.48
CA PRO A 265 8.41 -5.97 -6.58
C PRO A 265 7.96 -5.73 -5.13
N LEU A 266 6.80 -5.09 -4.95
CA LEU A 266 6.23 -4.80 -3.63
C LEU A 266 5.80 -6.08 -2.92
N THR A 267 5.09 -6.98 -3.62
CA THR A 267 4.63 -8.25 -3.03
C THR A 267 5.79 -9.18 -2.72
N ALA A 268 6.79 -9.28 -3.61
CA ALA A 268 8.00 -10.06 -3.38
C ALA A 268 8.79 -9.57 -2.15
N ALA A 269 9.01 -8.25 -2.04
CA ALA A 269 9.70 -7.69 -0.88
C ALA A 269 8.89 -7.84 0.43
N LYS A 270 7.55 -7.75 0.36
CA LYS A 270 6.68 -8.01 1.52
C LYS A 270 6.82 -9.45 2.01
N ASP A 271 6.93 -10.41 1.10
CA ASP A 271 7.12 -11.82 1.46
C ASP A 271 8.51 -12.10 2.09
N LEU A 272 9.54 -11.29 1.78
CA LEU A 272 10.83 -11.32 2.48
C LEU A 272 10.75 -10.72 3.89
N GLU A 273 9.94 -9.67 4.07
CA GLU A 273 9.80 -8.95 5.34
C GLU A 273 9.28 -9.85 6.45
N TRP A 274 8.06 -10.40 6.31
CA TRP A 274 7.44 -11.21 7.35
C TRP A 274 6.26 -12.05 6.84
N ASN A 275 6.26 -13.36 7.10
CA ASN A 275 5.14 -14.26 6.76
C ASN A 275 4.25 -14.64 7.95
N GLY A 276 4.49 -14.03 9.12
CA GLY A 276 3.79 -14.36 10.38
C GLY A 276 4.63 -15.23 11.34
N THR A 277 5.57 -16.02 10.81
CA THR A 277 6.38 -16.96 11.61
C THR A 277 7.89 -16.87 11.34
N ALA A 278 8.31 -16.17 10.29
CA ALA A 278 9.71 -15.93 9.95
C ALA A 278 9.86 -14.69 9.03
N SER A 279 11.11 -14.27 8.88
CA SER A 279 11.57 -13.30 7.89
C SER A 279 12.68 -13.94 7.05
N THR A 280 12.44 -14.11 5.75
CA THR A 280 13.46 -14.63 4.82
C THR A 280 14.64 -13.67 4.72
N TRP A 281 14.36 -12.36 4.81
CA TRP A 281 15.40 -11.33 4.83
C TRP A 281 16.45 -11.54 5.94
N ILE A 282 16.06 -12.13 7.08
CA ILE A 282 16.98 -12.42 8.18
C ILE A 282 17.86 -13.65 7.88
N SER A 283 17.42 -14.57 7.02
CA SER A 283 18.30 -15.61 6.50
C SER A 283 19.34 -15.01 5.55
N ASP A 284 18.91 -14.15 4.62
CA ASP A 284 19.80 -13.48 3.66
C ASP A 284 20.83 -12.58 4.39
N ALA A 285 20.39 -11.85 5.41
CA ALA A 285 21.28 -11.06 6.26
C ALA A 285 22.35 -11.92 6.98
N GLN A 286 22.02 -13.16 7.36
CA GLN A 286 23.01 -14.07 7.95
C GLN A 286 24.05 -14.54 6.94
N GLU A 287 23.71 -14.65 5.66
CA GLU A 287 24.67 -14.92 4.58
C GLU A 287 25.64 -13.76 4.43
N LEU A 288 25.16 -12.51 4.46
CA LEU A 288 26.00 -11.31 4.44
C LEU A 288 26.93 -11.22 5.66
N VAL A 289 26.43 -11.56 6.86
CA VAL A 289 27.26 -11.65 8.07
C VAL A 289 28.29 -12.76 7.96
N ALA A 290 27.91 -13.91 7.40
CA ALA A 290 28.82 -15.03 7.23
C ALA A 290 29.89 -14.72 6.18
N ALA A 291 29.55 -14.05 5.08
CA ALA A 291 30.41 -13.76 3.93
C ALA A 291 31.20 -15.01 3.50
N PHE A 292 30.48 -16.08 3.18
CA PHE A 292 31.05 -17.35 2.76
C PHE A 292 31.93 -17.21 1.51
N PRO A 293 32.99 -18.03 1.35
CA PRO A 293 33.73 -18.12 0.10
C PRO A 293 32.83 -18.59 -1.04
N ALA A 294 33.11 -18.12 -2.26
CA ALA A 294 32.30 -18.45 -3.45
C ALA A 294 32.36 -19.95 -3.81
N ASP A 295 33.42 -20.64 -3.41
CA ASP A 295 33.69 -22.07 -3.66
C ASP A 295 33.54 -22.93 -2.39
N LEU A 296 32.72 -22.48 -1.43
CA LEU A 296 32.47 -23.20 -0.17
C LEU A 296 32.13 -24.68 -0.41
N ALA A 297 32.95 -25.59 0.12
CA ALA A 297 32.75 -27.02 -0.05
C ALA A 297 31.74 -27.59 0.96
N THR A 298 31.71 -27.03 2.18
CA THR A 298 30.78 -27.45 3.23
C THR A 298 29.35 -27.03 2.91
N PRO A 299 28.38 -27.97 2.88
CA PRO A 299 26.98 -27.61 2.69
C PRO A 299 26.46 -26.83 3.90
N VAL A 300 25.82 -25.68 3.63
CA VAL A 300 25.24 -24.81 4.66
C VAL A 300 23.74 -24.67 4.41
N THR A 301 22.95 -24.75 5.48
CA THR A 301 21.54 -24.36 5.49
C THR A 301 21.32 -23.27 6.52
N ILE A 302 20.69 -22.18 6.11
CA ILE A 302 20.26 -21.09 7.00
C ILE A 302 18.74 -21.09 7.06
N TYR A 303 18.19 -20.97 8.26
CA TYR A 303 16.76 -20.75 8.43
C TYR A 303 16.48 -19.79 9.57
N ASN A 304 15.33 -19.11 9.47
CA ASN A 304 14.88 -18.14 10.44
C ASN A 304 13.70 -18.67 11.27
N ILE A 305 13.73 -18.37 12.58
CA ILE A 305 12.57 -18.54 13.46
C ILE A 305 12.13 -17.15 13.93
N GLY A 306 10.92 -16.78 13.55
CA GLY A 306 10.27 -15.54 13.95
C GLY A 306 9.44 -15.69 15.22
N TYR A 307 9.36 -14.61 15.99
CA TYR A 307 8.63 -14.54 17.25
C TYR A 307 7.64 -13.38 17.25
N THR A 308 6.42 -13.65 17.69
CA THR A 308 5.42 -12.62 17.97
C THR A 308 5.52 -12.12 19.42
N ASP A 309 5.74 -13.05 20.36
CA ASP A 309 5.95 -12.76 21.79
C ASP A 309 7.35 -12.19 22.06
N GLN A 310 7.37 -11.03 22.72
CA GLN A 310 8.60 -10.30 23.02
C GLN A 310 9.52 -11.09 23.94
N ARG A 311 8.98 -11.72 24.99
CA ARG A 311 9.78 -12.43 25.98
C ARG A 311 10.45 -13.67 25.38
N GLN A 312 9.71 -14.46 24.61
CA GLN A 312 10.25 -15.61 23.88
C GLN A 312 11.34 -15.17 22.91
N PHE A 313 11.13 -14.06 22.18
CA PHE A 313 12.15 -13.50 21.32
C PHE A 313 13.43 -13.16 22.10
N GLU A 314 13.33 -12.40 23.20
CA GLU A 314 14.47 -11.99 24.02
C GLU A 314 15.27 -13.17 24.59
N GLU A 315 14.56 -14.18 25.11
CA GLU A 315 15.12 -15.41 25.66
C GLU A 315 15.80 -16.26 24.58
N SER A 316 15.29 -16.24 23.34
CA SER A 316 15.86 -16.99 22.21
C SER A 316 17.30 -16.58 21.87
N LYS A 317 18.07 -17.54 21.34
CA LYS A 317 19.44 -17.36 20.86
C LYS A 317 19.59 -18.01 19.48
N PRO A 318 20.36 -17.38 18.57
CA PRO A 318 20.74 -18.01 17.32
C PRO A 318 21.77 -19.12 17.58
N ALA A 319 21.87 -20.07 16.66
CA ALA A 319 22.75 -21.22 16.79
C ALA A 319 23.44 -21.52 15.47
N VAL A 320 24.62 -22.12 15.55
CA VAL A 320 25.29 -22.76 14.42
C VAL A 320 25.77 -24.12 14.91
N VAL A 321 25.43 -25.17 14.16
CA VAL A 321 25.80 -26.56 14.48
C VAL A 321 26.22 -27.28 13.21
N LYS A 322 27.03 -28.33 13.35
CA LYS A 322 27.35 -29.26 12.28
C LYS A 322 26.70 -30.59 12.62
N ASP A 323 25.88 -31.12 11.73
CA ASP A 323 25.22 -32.40 11.94
C ASP A 323 26.15 -33.59 11.66
N SER A 324 25.62 -34.81 11.79
CA SER A 324 26.37 -36.04 11.56
C SER A 324 26.80 -36.24 10.12
N ASP A 325 26.09 -35.64 9.16
CA ASP A 325 26.33 -35.76 7.72
C ASP A 325 27.30 -34.67 7.23
N GLY A 326 27.71 -33.78 8.13
CA GLY A 326 28.66 -32.70 7.85
C GLY A 326 28.00 -31.44 7.32
N MET A 327 26.67 -31.36 7.27
CA MET A 327 25.95 -30.13 6.95
C MET A 327 26.00 -29.17 8.13
N VAL A 328 26.29 -27.91 7.82
CA VAL A 328 26.26 -26.82 8.80
C VAL A 328 24.89 -26.16 8.76
N ILE A 329 24.24 -26.11 9.92
CA ILE A 329 22.91 -25.55 10.10
C ILE A 329 23.03 -24.29 10.94
N ILE A 330 22.60 -23.16 10.39
CA ILE A 330 22.56 -21.87 11.08
C ILE A 330 21.10 -21.47 11.31
N ALA A 331 20.74 -21.32 12.58
CA ALA A 331 19.40 -20.97 13.00
C ALA A 331 19.40 -19.52 13.50
N THR A 332 18.76 -18.61 12.76
CA THR A 332 18.63 -17.20 13.13
C THR A 332 17.32 -16.95 13.89
N ARG A 333 17.22 -15.82 14.60
CA ARG A 333 16.00 -15.42 15.31
C ARG A 333 15.57 -14.03 14.87
N SER A 334 14.27 -13.82 14.74
CA SER A 334 13.74 -12.52 14.32
C SER A 334 12.47 -12.13 15.06
N LYS A 335 12.22 -10.83 15.11
CA LYS A 335 10.92 -10.27 15.45
C LYS A 335 10.71 -9.00 14.61
N ALA A 336 9.63 -8.95 13.85
CA ALA A 336 9.20 -7.74 13.16
C ALA A 336 8.30 -6.89 14.07
N GLU A 337 8.47 -5.57 14.01
CA GLU A 337 7.60 -4.58 14.63
C GLU A 337 6.91 -3.74 13.56
N PHE A 338 5.58 -3.72 13.57
CA PHE A 338 4.77 -2.99 12.60
C PHE A 338 4.14 -1.74 13.21
N PRO A 339 3.90 -0.68 12.42
CA PRO A 339 3.19 0.50 12.88
C PRO A 339 1.78 0.15 13.37
N ARG A 340 1.37 0.74 14.49
CA ARG A 340 -0.01 0.61 14.97
C ARG A 340 -0.92 1.48 14.13
N ASN A 341 -1.86 0.86 13.42
CA ASN A 341 -2.82 1.57 12.59
C ASN A 341 -4.28 1.16 12.89
N PRO A 342 -4.82 1.46 14.09
CA PRO A 342 -6.14 0.98 14.53
C PRO A 342 -7.33 1.60 13.76
N VAL A 343 -7.10 2.71 13.05
CA VAL A 343 -8.10 3.45 12.27
C VAL A 343 -7.80 3.43 10.77
N ASP A 344 -6.87 2.58 10.33
CA ASP A 344 -6.48 2.36 8.93
C ASP A 344 -6.21 3.64 8.13
N ILE A 345 -5.29 4.46 8.64
CA ILE A 345 -4.78 5.64 7.95
C ILE A 345 -3.91 5.19 6.77
N SER A 346 -4.33 5.57 5.56
CA SER A 346 -3.69 5.16 4.30
C SER A 346 -2.30 5.75 4.08
N SER A 347 -2.00 6.88 4.71
CA SER A 347 -0.73 7.59 4.56
C SER A 347 0.40 7.03 5.42
N LEU A 348 0.08 6.16 6.40
CA LEU A 348 1.07 5.44 7.21
C LEU A 348 1.68 4.29 6.40
N MET A 349 3.00 4.12 6.58
CA MET A 349 3.75 3.00 6.02
C MET A 349 3.11 1.66 6.40
N ASP A 350 3.07 0.73 5.44
CA ASP A 350 2.63 -0.65 5.65
C ASP A 350 3.79 -1.57 6.06
N SER A 351 5.01 -1.18 5.71
CA SER A 351 6.24 -1.88 6.10
C SER A 351 6.47 -1.92 7.60
N ALA A 352 7.26 -2.91 8.03
CA ALA A 352 7.76 -2.98 9.41
C ALA A 352 8.58 -1.72 9.73
N ASN A 353 8.41 -1.19 10.94
CA ASN A 353 9.30 -0.18 11.49
C ASN A 353 10.71 -0.76 11.61
N GLU A 354 10.81 -2.01 12.06
CA GLU A 354 12.07 -2.74 12.12
C GLU A 354 11.86 -4.26 12.07
N ILE A 355 12.90 -4.98 11.69
CA ILE A 355 13.07 -6.40 11.95
C ILE A 355 14.30 -6.57 12.85
N ALA A 356 14.08 -6.92 14.11
CA ALA A 356 15.14 -7.23 15.05
C ALA A 356 15.70 -8.62 14.74
N GLY A 357 16.92 -8.69 14.21
CA GLY A 357 17.61 -9.92 13.82
C GLY A 357 18.68 -10.36 14.81
N LYS A 358 18.73 -11.65 15.12
CA LYS A 358 19.82 -12.27 15.89
C LYS A 358 20.56 -13.30 15.04
N PHE A 359 21.87 -13.09 14.91
CA PHE A 359 22.78 -13.86 14.07
C PHE A 359 23.90 -14.51 14.89
N LYS A 360 24.56 -15.49 14.27
CA LYS A 360 25.91 -15.91 14.64
C LYS A 360 26.90 -15.07 13.87
N ASN A 361 27.92 -14.55 14.56
CA ASN A 361 28.97 -13.80 13.90
C ASN A 361 29.88 -14.72 13.06
N GLN A 362 30.62 -14.12 12.13
CA GLN A 362 31.49 -14.86 11.22
C GLN A 362 32.53 -15.72 11.95
N GLU A 363 33.11 -15.24 13.05
CA GLU A 363 34.11 -16.02 13.80
C GLU A 363 33.51 -17.31 14.39
N ALA A 364 32.27 -17.27 14.88
CA ALA A 364 31.57 -18.46 15.37
C ALA A 364 31.33 -19.48 14.25
N ILE A 365 31.01 -19.01 13.04
CA ILE A 365 30.76 -19.84 11.87
C ILE A 365 32.08 -20.48 11.40
N LYS A 366 33.15 -19.70 11.27
CA LYS A 366 34.50 -20.16 10.89
C LYS A 366 35.01 -21.30 11.76
N ARG A 367 34.73 -21.27 13.07
CA ARG A 367 35.14 -22.34 14.00
C ARG A 367 34.49 -23.71 13.72
N ILE A 368 33.33 -23.72 13.07
CA ILE A 368 32.57 -24.93 12.75
C ILE A 368 32.82 -25.37 11.31
N VAL A 369 32.79 -24.45 10.36
CA VAL A 369 33.00 -24.73 8.93
C VAL A 369 34.47 -25.09 8.66
N LYS A 370 35.41 -24.35 9.24
CA LYS A 370 36.87 -24.55 9.10
C LYS A 370 37.37 -24.53 7.66
N GLU A 371 36.89 -23.58 6.86
CA GLU A 371 37.40 -23.26 5.53
C GLU A 371 37.98 -21.84 5.52
N ASP A 372 38.85 -21.55 4.55
CA ASP A 372 39.46 -20.24 4.35
C ASP A 372 38.70 -19.45 3.25
N GLY A 373 39.14 -18.23 2.94
CA GLY A 373 38.59 -17.45 1.81
C GLY A 373 37.30 -16.68 2.09
N TYR A 374 36.88 -16.58 3.35
CA TYR A 374 35.77 -15.74 3.78
C TYR A 374 36.01 -14.26 3.43
N GLY A 375 34.96 -13.59 2.96
CA GLY A 375 34.95 -12.14 2.74
C GLY A 375 34.82 -11.32 4.04
N ASP A 376 34.66 -10.01 3.87
CA ASP A 376 34.38 -9.10 4.98
C ASP A 376 32.94 -9.29 5.48
N SER A 377 32.81 -9.48 6.80
CA SER A 377 31.51 -9.66 7.44
C SER A 377 30.71 -8.34 7.40
N ALA A 378 29.46 -8.40 6.95
CA ALA A 378 28.61 -7.22 6.86
C ALA A 378 28.31 -6.62 8.25
N THR A 379 28.36 -5.29 8.34
CA THR A 379 27.84 -4.52 9.49
C THR A 379 26.31 -4.41 9.41
N CYS A 380 25.63 -3.95 10.48
CA CYS A 380 24.19 -3.75 10.41
C CYS A 380 23.84 -2.64 9.42
N ARG A 381 24.68 -1.60 9.32
CA ARG A 381 24.66 -0.57 8.28
C ARG A 381 24.69 -1.19 6.89
N VAL A 382 25.68 -2.05 6.61
CA VAL A 382 25.81 -2.72 5.30
C VAL A 382 24.59 -3.57 4.98
N ILE A 383 24.03 -4.29 5.96
CA ILE A 383 22.80 -5.06 5.73
C ILE A 383 21.62 -4.13 5.36
N ASN A 384 21.50 -2.96 6.00
CA ASN A 384 20.47 -1.99 5.62
C ASN A 384 20.73 -1.36 4.24
N GLU A 385 21.99 -1.15 3.86
CA GLU A 385 22.38 -0.74 2.50
C GLU A 385 21.98 -1.80 1.46
N GLU A 386 22.16 -3.09 1.78
CA GLU A 386 21.73 -4.20 0.94
C GLU A 386 20.20 -4.32 0.85
N ALA A 387 19.45 -4.02 1.92
CA ALA A 387 17.98 -3.93 1.85
C ALA A 387 17.54 -2.84 0.86
N TYR A 388 18.23 -1.70 0.89
CA TYR A 388 18.01 -0.63 -0.07
C TYR A 388 18.41 -1.03 -1.49
N GLN A 389 19.55 -1.70 -1.67
CA GLN A 389 19.98 -2.12 -3.01
C GLN A 389 19.07 -3.19 -3.61
N TYR A 390 18.61 -4.14 -2.79
CA TYR A 390 17.57 -5.07 -3.21
C TYR A 390 16.34 -4.31 -3.72
N ALA A 391 15.84 -3.36 -2.93
CA ALA A 391 14.67 -2.56 -3.29
C ALA A 391 14.88 -1.77 -4.59
N TYR A 392 16.02 -1.10 -4.71
CA TYR A 392 16.36 -0.30 -5.90
C TYR A 392 16.39 -1.18 -7.16
N ASN A 393 17.08 -2.32 -7.10
CA ASN A 393 17.22 -3.24 -8.23
C ASN A 393 15.91 -3.96 -8.57
N ALA A 394 15.05 -4.20 -7.58
CA ALA A 394 13.74 -4.81 -7.79
C ALA A 394 12.70 -3.82 -8.35
N ALA A 395 12.84 -2.52 -8.05
CA ALA A 395 11.92 -1.50 -8.53
C ALA A 395 11.93 -1.43 -10.07
N PRO A 396 10.78 -1.21 -10.74
CA PRO A 396 10.74 -1.02 -12.19
C PRO A 396 11.55 0.21 -12.60
N GLU A 397 12.12 0.20 -13.82
CA GLU A 397 12.96 1.28 -14.35
C GLU A 397 12.31 2.66 -14.21
N ARG A 398 11.00 2.77 -14.42
CA ARG A 398 10.27 4.04 -14.25
C ARG A 398 10.25 4.53 -12.80
N VAL A 399 10.17 3.63 -11.82
CA VAL A 399 10.25 3.98 -10.40
C VAL A 399 11.66 4.40 -10.04
N GLN A 400 12.69 3.66 -10.49
CA GLN A 400 14.09 4.05 -10.33
C GLN A 400 14.33 5.45 -10.91
N SER A 401 13.88 5.70 -12.15
CA SER A 401 14.01 7.00 -12.82
C SER A 401 13.36 8.15 -12.05
N ARG A 402 12.16 7.94 -11.47
CA ARG A 402 11.50 8.93 -10.62
C ARG A 402 12.29 9.18 -9.33
N TYR A 403 12.77 8.11 -8.71
CA TYR A 403 13.56 8.17 -7.49
C TYR A 403 14.89 8.91 -7.70
N ASP A 404 15.60 8.61 -8.77
CA ASP A 404 16.88 9.24 -9.10
C ASP A 404 16.72 10.72 -9.47
N SER A 405 15.67 11.05 -10.20
CA SER A 405 15.49 12.41 -10.74
C SER A 405 14.93 13.40 -9.74
N ARG A 406 14.02 12.97 -8.86
CA ARG A 406 13.32 13.86 -7.91
C ARG A 406 13.01 13.23 -6.55
N GLY A 407 13.44 11.98 -6.32
CA GLY A 407 13.30 11.30 -5.05
C GLY A 407 14.35 11.75 -4.04
N LYS A 408 13.92 11.78 -2.78
CA LYS A 408 14.79 12.07 -1.64
C LYS A 408 15.59 10.82 -1.28
N GLN A 409 16.91 10.98 -1.24
CA GLN A 409 17.83 9.86 -1.10
C GLN A 409 17.86 9.30 0.32
N MET A 410 18.11 7.99 0.45
CA MET A 410 18.44 7.37 1.73
C MET A 410 19.94 7.46 1.98
N VAL A 411 20.32 7.74 3.23
CA VAL A 411 21.71 7.79 3.69
C VAL A 411 21.87 6.89 4.90
N PHE A 412 22.84 5.98 4.85
CA PHE A 412 23.07 5.01 5.92
C PHE A 412 24.20 5.50 6.83
N ARG A 413 23.91 5.59 8.13
CA ARG A 413 24.86 6.03 9.15
C ARG A 413 25.50 4.84 9.86
N ASP A 414 26.59 5.12 10.59
CA ASP A 414 27.28 4.11 11.39
C ASP A 414 26.38 3.52 12.47
N ASP A 415 26.59 2.24 12.77
CA ASP A 415 25.81 1.50 13.77
C ASP A 415 26.02 2.05 15.19
N VAL A 416 24.93 2.12 15.95
CA VAL A 416 24.97 2.42 17.39
C VAL A 416 25.24 1.12 18.14
N ASN A 417 26.50 0.94 18.53
CA ASN A 417 26.94 -0.25 19.27
C ASN A 417 26.45 -0.23 20.73
N THR A 418 25.76 -1.30 21.12
CA THR A 418 25.31 -1.54 22.48
C THR A 418 26.21 -2.55 23.18
N SER A 419 26.20 -2.56 24.52
CA SER A 419 27.07 -3.44 25.33
C SER A 419 26.33 -4.63 25.93
N THR A 420 25.00 -4.58 26.01
CA THR A 420 24.18 -5.64 26.61
C THR A 420 22.97 -5.99 25.73
N GLY A 421 22.44 -7.20 25.91
CA GLY A 421 21.19 -7.61 25.28
C GLY A 421 20.02 -6.69 25.62
N SER A 422 19.94 -6.19 26.86
CA SER A 422 18.85 -5.28 27.28
C SER A 422 18.93 -3.91 26.60
N GLN A 423 20.13 -3.37 26.43
CA GLN A 423 20.35 -2.13 25.68
C GLN A 423 19.96 -2.33 24.21
N TRP A 424 20.39 -3.43 23.59
CA TRP A 424 20.04 -3.73 22.21
C TRP A 424 18.52 -3.91 22.00
N VAL A 425 17.85 -4.63 22.91
CA VAL A 425 16.38 -4.80 22.87
C VAL A 425 15.67 -3.45 22.89
N SER A 426 16.19 -2.49 23.66
CA SER A 426 15.61 -1.14 23.81
C SER A 426 16.07 -0.16 22.72
N SER A 427 16.97 -0.57 21.83
CA SER A 427 17.37 0.20 20.64
C SER A 427 16.43 -0.07 19.47
N HIS A 428 16.49 0.77 18.43
CA HIS A 428 15.63 0.66 17.27
C HIS A 428 16.40 0.95 15.97
N VAL A 429 15.78 0.67 14.81
CA VAL A 429 16.14 1.40 13.59
C VAL A 429 15.63 2.84 13.73
N GLU A 430 16.52 3.81 13.55
CA GLU A 430 16.18 5.22 13.53
C GLU A 430 16.04 5.69 12.09
N TYR A 431 14.94 6.39 11.79
CA TYR A 431 14.67 7.02 10.51
C TYR A 431 14.54 8.53 10.74
N GLU A 432 15.55 9.30 10.35
CA GLU A 432 15.58 10.75 10.56
C GLU A 432 15.51 11.50 9.23
N THR A 433 14.39 12.18 8.99
CA THR A 433 14.23 13.04 7.81
C THR A 433 15.01 14.33 8.02
N GLN A 434 15.96 14.59 7.12
CA GLN A 434 16.79 15.77 7.12
C GLN A 434 16.06 16.99 6.54
N SER A 435 16.64 18.18 6.72
CA SER A 435 16.07 19.43 6.21
C SER A 435 15.89 19.48 4.68
N ASP A 436 16.69 18.72 3.93
CA ASP A 436 16.58 18.58 2.47
C ASP A 436 15.58 17.46 2.05
N GLY A 437 14.95 16.80 3.03
CA GLY A 437 14.02 15.70 2.84
C GLY A 437 14.66 14.33 2.71
N SER A 438 16.00 14.22 2.66
CA SER A 438 16.70 12.92 2.67
C SER A 438 16.41 12.14 3.96
N LEU A 439 16.52 10.82 3.91
CA LEU A 439 16.26 9.95 5.05
C LEU A 439 17.54 9.32 5.57
N GLU A 440 17.94 9.66 6.78
CA GLU A 440 19.03 8.98 7.46
C GLU A 440 18.53 7.72 8.17
N VAL A 441 19.25 6.63 7.98
CA VAL A 441 18.95 5.32 8.57
C VAL A 441 20.12 4.88 9.46
N THR A 442 19.83 4.65 10.73
CA THR A 442 20.80 4.21 11.74
C THR A 442 20.32 2.92 12.41
N SER A 443 21.22 1.97 12.66
CA SER A 443 20.90 0.68 13.28
C SER A 443 21.50 0.52 14.68
N GLY A 444 20.73 -0.05 15.60
CA GLY A 444 21.26 -0.62 16.85
C GLY A 444 21.94 -1.97 16.62
N ALA A 445 23.19 -2.10 17.07
CA ALA A 445 24.00 -3.31 16.94
C ALA A 445 24.44 -3.86 18.30
N LEU A 446 24.60 -5.18 18.41
CA LEU A 446 25.25 -5.85 19.53
C LEU A 446 26.16 -6.96 19.01
N TYR A 447 27.43 -6.91 19.40
CA TYR A 447 28.42 -7.92 19.05
C TYR A 447 29.01 -8.56 20.30
N THR A 448 29.16 -9.89 20.29
CA THR A 448 29.93 -10.61 21.31
C THR A 448 30.99 -11.49 20.68
N ASN A 449 32.20 -11.45 21.25
CA ASN A 449 33.27 -12.36 20.85
C ASN A 449 32.90 -13.82 21.15
N VAL A 450 33.41 -14.77 20.37
CA VAL A 450 33.32 -16.21 20.61
C VAL A 450 34.05 -16.69 21.87
N THR A 451 34.86 -15.84 22.52
CA THR A 451 35.44 -16.10 23.85
C THR A 451 34.63 -15.46 24.99
N PHE A 452 33.40 -15.02 24.74
CA PHE A 452 32.56 -14.40 25.76
C PHE A 452 32.37 -15.35 26.97
N PRO A 453 32.46 -14.87 28.23
CA PRO A 453 32.48 -15.75 29.41
C PRO A 453 31.24 -16.63 29.57
N VAL A 454 30.09 -16.14 29.12
CA VAL A 454 28.84 -16.90 29.10
C VAL A 454 28.71 -17.59 27.74
N ALA A 455 28.95 -18.90 27.71
CA ALA A 455 29.00 -19.68 26.46
C ALA A 455 27.74 -19.53 25.58
N SER A 456 26.55 -19.45 26.19
CA SER A 456 25.28 -19.24 25.47
C SER A 456 25.14 -17.86 24.83
N LEU A 457 26.03 -16.92 25.15
CA LEU A 457 26.07 -15.56 24.61
C LEU A 457 27.33 -15.32 23.77
N ALA A 458 28.17 -16.33 23.54
CA ALA A 458 29.40 -16.18 22.78
C ALA A 458 29.15 -16.19 21.27
N GLY A 459 29.86 -15.34 20.53
CA GLY A 459 29.83 -15.32 19.06
C GLY A 459 28.51 -14.83 18.47
N MET A 460 27.89 -13.83 19.10
CA MET A 460 26.59 -13.31 18.69
C MET A 460 26.78 -12.02 17.90
N TYR A 461 25.87 -11.78 16.95
CA TYR A 461 25.75 -10.49 16.29
C TYR A 461 24.28 -10.16 16.08
N TYR A 462 23.77 -9.11 16.71
CA TYR A 462 22.36 -8.74 16.64
C TYR A 462 22.22 -7.35 15.99
N CYS A 463 21.24 -7.20 15.11
CA CYS A 463 20.99 -5.97 14.35
C CYS A 463 19.52 -5.56 14.39
N LYS A 464 19.26 -4.25 14.43
CA LYS A 464 17.95 -3.68 14.09
C LYS A 464 17.94 -3.35 12.60
N LEU A 465 17.11 -4.03 11.82
CA LEU A 465 17.19 -3.97 10.36
C LEU A 465 15.94 -3.33 9.74
N MET A 466 16.17 -2.54 8.71
CA MET A 466 15.16 -2.12 7.75
C MET A 466 14.84 -3.29 6.81
N SER A 467 13.57 -3.45 6.43
CA SER A 467 13.19 -4.43 5.42
C SER A 467 13.38 -3.89 4.00
N PRO A 468 13.60 -4.75 2.98
CA PRO A 468 13.58 -4.29 1.59
C PRO A 468 12.23 -3.67 1.19
N TYR A 469 11.12 -4.13 1.78
CA TYR A 469 9.79 -3.56 1.56
C TYR A 469 9.66 -2.12 2.06
N ARG A 470 10.28 -1.78 3.21
CA ARG A 470 10.39 -0.41 3.72
C ARG A 470 11.12 0.51 2.73
N ALA A 471 12.22 0.03 2.17
CA ALA A 471 12.98 0.79 1.17
C ALA A 471 12.18 1.01 -0.12
N LEU A 472 11.46 -0.01 -0.61
CA LEU A 472 10.55 0.15 -1.75
C LEU A 472 9.44 1.17 -1.46
N GLU A 473 8.80 1.11 -0.30
CA GLU A 473 7.72 2.04 0.06
C GLU A 473 8.21 3.50 0.06
N TRP A 474 9.44 3.74 0.51
CA TRP A 474 10.10 5.04 0.41
C TRP A 474 10.34 5.46 -1.05
N MET A 475 10.91 4.58 -1.88
CA MET A 475 11.21 4.88 -3.30
C MET A 475 9.94 5.17 -4.10
N TYR A 476 8.88 4.38 -3.89
CA TYR A 476 7.62 4.53 -4.60
C TYR A 476 6.82 5.75 -4.15
N VAL A 477 6.88 6.11 -2.86
CA VAL A 477 5.97 7.11 -2.30
C VAL A 477 6.69 8.23 -1.56
N ASP A 478 7.24 7.95 -0.37
CA ASP A 478 7.58 9.02 0.58
C ASP A 478 8.73 9.91 0.09
N SER A 479 9.67 9.33 -0.64
CA SER A 479 10.76 10.07 -1.27
C SER A 479 10.28 11.07 -2.33
N LEU A 480 9.08 10.89 -2.88
CA LEU A 480 8.50 11.72 -3.94
C LEU A 480 7.50 12.75 -3.43
N ARG A 481 7.01 12.63 -2.18
CA ARG A 481 6.08 13.59 -1.56
C ARG A 481 6.73 14.96 -1.32
N PRO A 482 5.99 16.08 -1.35
CA PRO A 482 6.53 17.39 -1.02
C PRO A 482 7.20 17.41 0.36
N VAL A 483 8.30 18.17 0.50
CA VAL A 483 8.89 18.43 1.83
C VAL A 483 7.96 19.39 2.55
N THR A 484 7.31 18.92 3.62
CA THR A 484 6.58 19.80 4.52
C THR A 484 7.59 20.43 5.46
N THR A 485 7.93 21.70 5.24
CA THR A 485 8.56 22.52 6.28
C THR A 485 7.48 22.83 7.31
N ASP A 486 7.55 22.17 8.47
CA ASP A 486 6.73 22.51 9.65
C ASP A 486 6.96 23.96 10.10
#